data_AF-A0A4R8VBZ9-F1
#
_entry.id   AF-A0A4R8VBZ9-F1
#
_cell.length_a   1.000
_cell.length_b   1.000
_cell.length_c   1.000
_cell.angle_alpha   90.00
_cell.angle_beta   90.00
_cell.angle_gamma   90.00
#
_symmetry.space_group_name_H-M   'P 1'
#
loop_
_entity.id
_entity.type
_entity.pdbx_description
1 polymer ?
#
loop_
_entity_poly.entity_id
_entity_poly.type
_entity_poly.pdbx_seq_one_letter_code
_entity_poly.pdbx_strand_id
1 'polypeptide(L)'
;MALGLLVEVRNGTVQGVRLDSRVATGDLSDCFKMYFDTDGTHKPRYRLVYRYQPDEVNAVSIEAVGVGERADLAVYRSISARLGRGADRR
;
A
#
# COMPACT_ATOMS: atom_id res chain seq x y z
N MET A 1 4.30 13.92 -3.87
CA MET A 1 5.16 13.07 -3.01
C MET A 1 4.83 11.57 -3.07
N ALA A 2 3.59 11.10 -3.17
CA ALA A 2 3.34 9.65 -3.32
C ALA A 2 3.71 9.07 -4.72
N LEU A 3 3.39 9.80 -5.81
CA LEU A 3 3.67 9.34 -7.17
C LEU A 3 5.19 9.23 -7.47
N GLY A 4 5.99 10.16 -6.94
CA GLY A 4 7.45 10.11 -7.06
C GLY A 4 8.04 8.84 -6.43
N LEU A 5 7.53 8.42 -5.27
CA LEU A 5 7.95 7.17 -4.64
C LEU A 5 7.63 5.95 -5.51
N LEU A 6 6.52 5.94 -6.24
CA LEU A 6 6.22 4.83 -7.17
C LEU A 6 7.23 4.76 -8.32
N VAL A 7 7.74 5.91 -8.79
CA VAL A 7 8.82 5.95 -9.78
C VAL A 7 10.12 5.41 -9.19
N GLU A 8 10.46 5.77 -7.94
CA GLU A 8 11.63 5.24 -7.26
C GLU A 8 11.54 3.72 -7.01
N VAL A 9 10.35 3.21 -6.66
CA VAL A 9 10.11 1.77 -6.55
C VAL A 9 10.25 1.09 -7.91
N ARG A 10 9.70 1.69 -8.98
CA ARG A 10 9.86 1.18 -10.37
C ARG A 10 11.34 1.08 -10.76
N ASN A 11 12.13 2.07 -10.38
CA ASN A 11 13.56 2.12 -10.67
C ASN A 11 14.40 1.23 -9.74
N GLY A 12 13.78 0.55 -8.76
CA GLY A 12 14.48 -0.30 -7.79
C GLY A 12 15.32 0.47 -6.78
N THR A 13 15.13 1.78 -6.66
CA THR A 13 15.91 2.64 -5.75
C THR A 13 15.41 2.54 -4.31
N VAL A 14 14.11 2.30 -4.12
CA VAL A 14 13.48 2.13 -2.81
C VAL A 14 12.48 0.98 -2.85
N GLN A 15 12.19 0.40 -1.70
CA GLN A 15 11.18 -0.65 -1.57
C GLN A 15 10.35 -0.46 -0.30
N GLY A 16 9.04 -0.66 -0.41
CA GLY A 16 8.13 -0.67 0.71
C GLY A 16 8.24 -1.91 1.59
N VAL A 17 7.61 -1.84 2.76
CA VAL A 17 7.48 -2.98 3.67
C VAL A 17 6.29 -3.82 3.24
N ARG A 18 6.48 -5.12 3.03
CA ARG A 18 5.40 -6.05 2.71
C ARG A 18 4.36 -6.07 3.83
N LEU A 19 3.09 -6.10 3.44
CA LEU A 19 1.96 -6.24 4.36
C LEU A 19 1.65 -7.73 4.61
N ASP A 20 0.89 -7.99 5.66
CA ASP A 20 0.45 -9.33 6.04
C ASP A 20 -1.07 -9.43 5.94
N SER A 21 -1.57 -10.67 5.98
CA SER A 21 -2.98 -10.92 6.25
C SER A 21 -3.30 -10.67 7.73
N ARG A 22 -4.37 -9.92 8.02
CA ARG A 22 -4.80 -9.63 9.38
C ARG A 22 -6.32 -9.59 9.48
N VAL A 23 -6.87 -10.09 10.58
CA VAL A 23 -8.33 -10.08 10.86
C VAL A 23 -8.94 -8.68 10.68
N ALA A 24 -8.25 -7.64 11.18
CA ALA A 24 -8.76 -6.27 11.15
C ALA A 24 -8.77 -5.60 9.75
N THR A 25 -7.99 -6.11 8.79
CA THR A 25 -7.79 -5.46 7.49
C THR A 25 -8.00 -6.39 6.29
N GLY A 26 -8.28 -7.68 6.52
CA GLY A 26 -8.28 -8.68 5.47
C GLY A 26 -6.87 -9.02 4.98
N ASP A 27 -6.81 -9.71 3.84
CA ASP A 27 -5.56 -10.16 3.24
C ASP A 27 -4.93 -9.07 2.34
N LEU A 28 -3.80 -8.53 2.79
CA LEU A 28 -2.99 -7.58 2.03
C LEU A 28 -1.57 -8.12 1.78
N SER A 29 -1.38 -9.44 1.80
CA SER A 29 -0.06 -10.07 1.73
C SER A 29 0.69 -9.92 0.40
N ASP A 30 0.00 -9.47 -0.65
CA ASP A 30 0.57 -9.08 -1.95
C ASP A 30 0.89 -7.57 -2.04
N CYS A 31 0.54 -6.80 -1.02
CA CYS A 31 0.72 -5.35 -0.99
C CYS A 31 1.94 -4.93 -0.17
N PHE A 32 2.40 -3.71 -0.41
CA PHE A 32 3.52 -3.06 0.25
C PHE A 32 3.08 -1.69 0.77
N LYS A 33 3.67 -1.24 1.87
CA LYS A 33 3.44 0.09 2.46
C LYS A 33 4.70 0.95 2.49
N MET A 34 4.52 2.25 2.30
CA MET A 34 5.56 3.27 2.48
C MET A 34 5.01 4.49 3.21
N TYR A 35 5.89 5.10 4.01
CA TYR A 35 5.67 6.41 4.63
C TYR A 35 6.19 7.49 3.71
N PHE A 36 5.48 8.61 3.60
CA PHE A 36 5.92 9.70 2.71
C PHE A 36 5.66 11.11 3.27
N ASP A 37 5.03 11.20 4.44
CA ASP A 37 4.80 12.44 5.19
C ASP A 37 5.71 12.51 6.42
N THR A 38 7.00 12.19 6.23
CA THR A 38 7.99 12.22 7.31
C THR A 38 8.60 13.62 7.42
N ASP A 39 8.13 14.43 8.37
CA ASP A 39 8.79 15.69 8.77
C ASP A 39 9.77 15.50 9.95
N GLY A 40 9.83 14.27 10.50
CA GLY A 40 10.71 13.90 11.61
C GLY A 40 10.22 14.37 12.98
N THR A 41 9.19 15.22 13.04
CA THR A 41 8.63 15.76 14.28
C THR A 41 7.43 14.96 14.76
N HIS A 42 6.69 14.33 13.84
CA HIS A 42 5.52 13.53 14.17
C HIS A 42 5.59 12.11 13.59
N LYS A 43 4.80 11.21 14.18
CA LYS A 43 4.59 9.87 13.60
C LYS A 43 3.93 10.03 12.23
N PRO A 44 4.47 9.40 11.17
CA PRO A 44 3.90 9.48 9.83
C PRO A 44 2.42 9.07 9.79
N ARG A 45 1.60 10.00 9.35
CA ARG A 45 0.14 9.90 9.30
C ARG A 45 -0.31 9.23 8.01
N TYR A 46 0.34 9.54 6.90
CA TYR A 46 -0.01 9.06 5.57
C TYR A 46 0.81 7.87 5.14
N ARG A 47 0.19 6.99 4.35
CA ARG A 47 0.85 5.83 3.76
C ARG A 47 0.45 5.68 2.31
N LEU A 48 1.45 5.36 1.49
CA LEU A 48 1.26 4.82 0.16
C LEU A 48 1.17 3.30 0.31
N VAL A 49 0.17 2.70 -0.33
CA VAL A 49 0.05 1.25 -0.50
C VAL A 49 0.07 0.93 -1.98
N TYR A 50 0.90 -0.03 -2.36
CA TYR A 50 1.06 -0.46 -3.75
C TYR A 50 1.21 -1.99 -3.82
N ARG A 51 1.02 -2.56 -5.01
CA ARG A 51 1.36 -3.97 -5.29
C ARG A 51 2.02 -4.10 -6.66
N TYR A 52 2.74 -5.19 -6.84
CA TYR A 52 3.23 -5.59 -8.16
C TYR A 52 2.13 -6.36 -8.88
N GLN A 53 1.89 -6.04 -10.15
CA GLN A 53 1.06 -6.87 -11.02
C GLN A 53 1.92 -7.46 -12.15
N PRO A 54 1.71 -8.74 -12.48
CA PRO A 54 2.25 -9.29 -13.72
C PRO A 54 1.59 -8.59 -14.91
N ASP A 55 2.38 -8.07 -15.84
CA ASP A 55 1.89 -7.62 -17.15
C ASP A 55 2.23 -8.63 -18.27
N GLU A 56 1.53 -8.51 -19.41
CA GLU A 56 1.59 -9.47 -20.53
C GLU A 56 2.97 -9.58 -21.21
N VAL A 57 3.95 -8.75 -20.84
CA VAL A 57 5.26 -8.68 -21.50
C VAL A 57 6.40 -8.63 -20.46
N ASN A 58 6.39 -9.52 -19.47
CA ASN A 58 7.47 -9.67 -18.47
C ASN A 58 7.89 -8.38 -17.72
N ALA A 59 7.10 -7.30 -17.81
CA ALA A 59 7.36 -6.08 -17.07
C ALA A 59 6.57 -6.14 -15.76
N VAL A 60 7.28 -5.92 -14.66
CA VAL A 60 6.65 -5.76 -13.36
C VAL A 60 6.03 -4.37 -13.34
N SER A 61 4.70 -4.29 -13.42
CA SER A 61 3.97 -3.04 -13.27
C SER A 61 3.67 -2.78 -11.79
N ILE A 62 3.70 -1.50 -11.38
CA ILE A 62 3.37 -1.09 -10.02
C ILE A 62 2.02 -0.42 -10.03
N GLU A 63 1.08 -1.00 -9.28
CA GLU A 63 -0.23 -0.41 -9.08
C GLU A 63 -0.27 0.37 -7.76
N ALA A 64 -0.65 1.65 -7.84
CA ALA A 64 -1.01 2.43 -6.68
C ALA A 64 -2.38 1.95 -6.15
N VAL A 65 -2.38 1.23 -5.04
CA VAL A 65 -3.61 0.65 -4.46
C VAL A 65 -4.36 1.69 -3.62
N GLY A 66 -3.63 2.58 -2.95
CA GLY A 66 -4.25 3.70 -2.25
C GLY A 66 -3.28 4.58 -1.48
N VAL A 67 -3.73 5.81 -1.21
CA VAL A 67 -3.05 6.80 -0.39
C VAL A 67 -4.05 7.32 0.63
N GLY A 68 -3.65 7.38 1.90
CA GLY A 68 -4.51 7.92 2.94
C GLY A 68 -3.91 7.84 4.33
N GLU A 69 -4.65 8.38 5.30
CA GLU A 69 -4.27 8.35 6.70
C GLU A 69 -4.41 6.95 7.30
N ARG A 70 -3.49 6.62 8.21
CA ARG A 70 -3.57 5.38 8.99
C ARG A 70 -4.40 5.51 10.27
N ALA A 71 -4.99 6.67 10.54
CA ALA A 71 -5.92 6.82 11.66
C ALA A 71 -6.94 5.67 11.62
N ASP A 72 -7.03 4.94 12.72
CA ASP A 72 -7.86 3.75 12.88
C ASP A 72 -7.71 2.67 11.81
N LEU A 73 -6.62 2.61 11.03
CA LEU A 73 -6.47 1.71 9.87
C LEU A 73 -7.39 2.05 8.69
N ALA A 74 -7.91 3.28 8.61
CA ALA A 74 -8.86 3.71 7.57
C ALA A 74 -8.36 3.44 6.15
N VAL A 75 -7.11 3.81 5.83
CA VAL A 75 -6.53 3.55 4.50
C VAL A 75 -6.55 2.06 4.15
N TYR A 76 -6.18 1.18 5.09
CA TYR A 76 -6.15 -0.26 4.83
C TYR A 76 -7.53 -0.87 4.67
N ARG A 77 -8.50 -0.46 5.49
CA ARG A 77 -9.89 -0.92 5.36
C ARG A 77 -10.49 -0.48 4.03
N SER A 78 -10.23 0.76 3.61
CA SER A 78 -10.70 1.27 2.32
C SER A 78 -10.12 0.48 1.13
N ILE A 79 -8.84 0.15 1.20
CA ILE A 79 -8.13 -0.63 0.18
C ILE A 79 -8.66 -2.06 0.13
N SER A 80 -8.76 -2.71 1.29
CA SER A 80 -9.26 -4.07 1.39
C SER A 80 -10.67 -4.21 0.81
N ALA A 81 -11.56 -3.25 1.11
CA ALA A 81 -12.88 -3.20 0.51
C ALA A 81 -12.86 -3.03 -1.02
N ARG A 82 -12.02 -2.12 -1.55
CA ARG A 82 -11.86 -1.91 -3.00
C ARG A 82 -11.34 -3.15 -3.73
N LEU A 83 -10.47 -3.91 -3.08
CA LEU A 83 -9.92 -5.15 -3.61
C LEU A 83 -10.84 -6.38 -3.41
N GLY A 84 -12.01 -6.20 -2.78
CA GLY A 84 -12.94 -7.30 -2.50
C GLY A 84 -12.46 -8.26 -1.41
N ARG A 85 -11.60 -7.81 -0.49
CA ARG A 85 -10.92 -8.63 0.53
C ARG A 85 -11.36 -8.33 1.96
N GLY A 86 -12.44 -7.57 2.12
CA GLY A 86 -13.00 -7.27 3.42
C GLY A 86 -13.26 -8.56 4.20
N ALA A 87 -13.02 -8.53 5.51
CA ALA A 87 -13.40 -9.63 6.39
C ALA A 87 -14.89 -9.93 6.14
N ASP A 88 -15.20 -11.17 5.77
CA ASP A 88 -16.56 -11.68 5.58
C ASP A 88 -17.38 -11.25 6.80
N ARG A 89 -18.37 -10.37 6.60
CA ARG A 89 -19.33 -10.03 7.67
C ARG A 89 -20.26 -11.23 7.80
N ARG A 90 -19.85 -12.23 8.57
CA ARG A 90 -20.77 -13.19 9.18
C ARG A 90 -21.18 -12.71 10.55
#